data_AF-A0A958V019-F1
#
_entry.id   AF-A0A958V019-F1
#
_cell.length_a   1.000
_cell.length_b   1.000
_cell.length_c   1.000
_cell.angle_alpha   90.00
_cell.angle_beta   90.00
_cell.angle_gamma   90.00
#
_symmetry.space_group_name_H-M   'P 1'
#
loop_
_entity.id
_entity.type
_entity.pdbx_description
1 polymer ?
#
loop_
_entity_poly.entity_id
_entity_poly.type
_entity_poly.pdbx_seq_one_letter_code
_entity_poly.pdbx_strand_id
1 'polypeptide(L)' 'MKVFKLEKTQIIDTSIARCWDFFSSPENLKVITPDYMGFEIIGTLEKKMYPGQIIQYYVKPVLGIP' A
#
# COMPACT_ATOMS: atom_id res chain seq x y z
N MET A 1 3.49 28.05 6.35
CA MET A 1 3.64 26.86 5.48
C MET A 1 2.30 26.51 4.88
N LYS A 2 2.24 26.17 3.59
CA LYS A 2 1.02 25.64 2.96
C LYS A 2 1.03 24.12 3.14
N VAL A 3 -0.08 23.57 3.62
CA VAL A 3 -0.29 22.12 3.72
C VAL A 3 -1.00 21.67 2.44
N PHE A 4 -0.44 20.70 1.75
CA PHE A 4 -1.06 20.08 0.58
C PHE A 4 -1.64 18.72 0.99
N LYS A 5 -2.87 18.43 0.56
CA LYS A 5 -3.58 17.19 0.85
C LYS A 5 -4.11 16.60 -0.45
N LEU A 6 -3.88 15.29 -0.65
CA LEU A 6 -4.49 14.52 -1.73
C LEU A 6 -5.59 13.64 -1.12
N GLU A 7 -6.82 13.81 -1.59
CA GLU A 7 -7.97 12.97 -1.20
C GLU A 7 -8.53 12.28 -2.44
N LYS A 8 -8.86 10.99 -2.32
CA LYS A 8 -9.44 10.20 -3.41
C LYS A 8 -10.44 9.19 -2.85
N THR A 9 -11.59 9.07 -3.51
CA THR A 9 -12.63 8.07 -3.20
C THR A 9 -12.77 7.11 -4.37
N GLN A 10 -12.92 5.82 -4.07
CA GLN A 10 -13.10 4.74 -5.05
C GLN A 10 -14.22 3.82 -4.58
N ILE A 11 -15.09 3.39 -5.49
CA ILE A 11 -16.15 2.40 -5.21
C ILE A 11 -15.63 1.05 -5.67
N ILE A 12 -15.65 0.06 -4.78
CA ILE A 12 -15.21 -1.30 -5.04
C ILE A 12 -16.43 -2.21 -4.88
N ASP A 13 -16.71 -3.03 -5.90
CA ASP A 13 -17.81 -4.00 -5.89
C ASP A 13 -17.46 -5.23 -5.05
N THR A 14 -17.48 -5.06 -3.74
CA THR A 14 -17.20 -6.13 -2.77
C THR A 14 -17.71 -5.76 -1.38
N SER A 15 -17.71 -6.73 -0.46
CA SER A 15 -18.06 -6.48 0.94
C SER A 15 -16.93 -5.75 1.69
N ILE A 16 -17.30 -5.00 2.73
CA ILE A 16 -16.33 -4.32 3.61
C ILE A 16 -15.38 -5.33 4.25
N ALA A 17 -15.88 -6.49 4.68
CA ALA A 17 -15.06 -7.54 5.28
C ALA A 17 -13.99 -8.05 4.30
N ARG A 18 -14.38 -8.31 3.04
CA ARG A 18 -13.44 -8.74 2.00
C ARG A 18 -12.44 -7.65 1.63
N CYS A 19 -12.86 -6.38 1.58
CA CYS A 19 -11.96 -5.25 1.44
C CYS A 19 -10.93 -5.23 2.57
N TRP A 20 -11.38 -5.32 3.82
CA TRP A 20 -10.50 -5.26 4.99
C TRP A 20 -9.52 -6.43 5.04
N ASP A 21 -9.96 -7.65 4.74
CA ASP A 21 -9.07 -8.82 4.67
C ASP A 21 -7.98 -8.63 3.61
N PHE A 22 -8.31 -7.98 2.49
CA PHE A 22 -7.31 -7.64 1.47
C PHE A 22 -6.34 -6.56 1.94
N PHE A 23 -6.83 -5.42 2.46
CA PHE A 23 -5.98 -4.30 2.87
C PHE A 23 -5.19 -4.56 4.16
N SER A 24 -5.65 -5.49 4.99
CA SER A 24 -4.93 -5.91 6.21
C SER A 24 -3.80 -6.89 5.92
N SER A 25 -3.56 -7.27 4.66
CA SER A 25 -2.35 -8.01 4.28
C SER A 25 -1.33 -7.05 3.66
N PRO A 26 -0.12 -6.92 4.23
CA PRO A 26 0.87 -5.95 3.76
C PRO A 26 1.43 -6.31 2.37
N GLU A 27 1.38 -7.58 1.97
CA GLU A 27 1.78 -8.03 0.64
C GLU A 27 0.88 -7.46 -0.47
N ASN A 28 -0.40 -7.23 -0.17
CA ASN A 28 -1.36 -6.70 -1.12
C ASN A 28 -1.14 -5.21 -1.45
N LEU A 29 -0.32 -4.50 -0.68
CA LEU A 29 0.11 -3.14 -1.03
C LEU A 29 0.88 -3.12 -2.36
N LYS A 30 1.63 -4.18 -2.67
CA LYS A 30 2.30 -4.34 -3.95
C LYS A 30 1.29 -4.48 -5.10
N VAL A 31 0.20 -5.22 -4.87
CA VAL A 31 -0.83 -5.51 -5.90
C VAL A 31 -1.60 -4.25 -6.31
N ILE A 32 -1.86 -3.34 -5.38
CA ILE A 32 -2.57 -2.08 -5.67
C ILE A 32 -1.65 -0.96 -6.16
N THR A 33 -0.33 -1.15 -6.04
CA THR A 33 0.66 -0.20 -6.52
C THR A 33 0.95 -0.50 -7.98
N PRO A 34 0.90 0.49 -8.89
CA PRO A 34 1.22 0.25 -10.30
C PRO A 34 2.62 -0.37 -10.46
N ASP A 35 2.72 -1.42 -11.30
CA ASP A 35 3.95 -2.20 -11.48
C ASP A 35 5.19 -1.34 -11.81
N TYR A 36 4.99 -0.26 -12.56
CA TYR A 36 6.06 0.66 -12.94
C TYR A 36 6.71 1.39 -11.77
N MET A 37 6.04 1.47 -10.61
CA MET A 37 6.58 2.12 -9.42
C MET A 37 7.57 1.23 -8.67
N GLY A 38 7.76 -0.04 -9.04
CA GLY A 38 8.80 -0.89 -8.44
C GLY A 38 8.67 -1.05 -6.93
N PHE A 39 7.51 -1.49 -6.45
CA PHE A 39 7.25 -1.72 -5.02
C PHE A 39 7.99 -2.96 -4.52
N GLU A 40 8.99 -2.74 -3.66
CA GLU A 40 9.82 -3.80 -3.08
C GLU A 40 9.77 -3.74 -1.56
N ILE A 41 9.25 -4.79 -0.94
CA ILE A 41 9.13 -4.91 0.51
C ILE A 41 10.51 -5.19 1.11
N ILE A 42 10.85 -4.49 2.17
CA ILE A 42 12.11 -4.67 2.90
C ILE A 42 11.83 -5.49 4.16
N GLY A 43 12.40 -6.70 4.21
CA GLY A 43 12.31 -7.60 5.37
C GLY A 43 11.13 -8.57 5.32
N THR A 44 10.89 -9.26 6.44
CA THR A 44 9.80 -10.24 6.58
C THR A 44 8.53 -9.55 7.02
N LEU A 45 7.45 -9.77 6.28
CA LEU A 45 6.12 -9.31 6.66
C LEU A 45 5.37 -10.38 7.45
N GLU A 46 4.68 -9.95 8.50
CA GLU A 46 3.64 -10.77 9.10
C GLU A 46 2.42 -10.86 8.19
N LYS A 47 1.68 -11.97 8.28
CA LYS A 47 0.52 -12.22 7.40
C LYS A 47 -0.62 -11.21 7.57
N LYS A 48 -0.73 -10.58 8.74
CA LYS A 48 -1.84 -9.67 9.06
C LYS A 48 -1.34 -8.41 9.75
N MET A 49 -1.79 -7.26 9.26
CA MET A 49 -1.45 -5.96 9.80
C MET A 49 -2.15 -5.71 11.13
N TYR A 50 -1.45 -5.02 12.02
CA TYR A 50 -1.98 -4.63 13.33
C TYR A 50 -1.69 -3.14 13.62
N PRO A 51 -2.46 -2.52 14.53
CA PRO A 51 -2.25 -1.11 14.88
C PRO A 51 -0.83 -0.85 15.40
N GLY A 52 -0.17 0.15 14.82
CA GLY A 52 1.21 0.52 15.19
C GLY A 52 2.32 -0.26 14.48
N GLN A 53 1.98 -1.19 13.57
CA GLN A 53 2.99 -1.87 12.76
C GLN A 53 3.68 -0.89 11.79
N ILE A 54 5.00 -1.00 11.70
CA ILE A 54 5.82 -0.27 10.74
C ILE A 54 6.21 -1.23 9.62
N ILE A 55 5.96 -0.83 8.37
CA ILE A 55 6.36 -1.56 7.17
C ILE A 55 7.30 -0.69 6.36
N GLN A 56 8.37 -1.29 5.84
CA GLN A 56 9.37 -0.62 5.03
C GLN A 56 9.34 -1.17 3.61
N TYR A 57 9.42 -0.28 2.62
CA TYR A 57 9.44 -0.63 1.21
C TYR A 57 10.19 0.43 0.40
N TYR A 58 10.70 0.01 -0.76
CA TYR A 58 11.15 0.92 -1.82
C TYR A 58 10.02 1.18 -2.81
N VAL A 59 9.93 2.43 -3.28
CA VAL A 59 9.11 2.84 -4.43
C VAL A 59 9.94 3.73 -5.34
N LYS A 60 9.74 3.61 -6.64
CA LYS A 60 10.49 4.27 -7.72
C LYS A 60 9.52 4.86 -8.75
N PRO A 61 8.74 5.89 -8.41
CA PRO A 61 7.64 6.37 -9.24
C PRO A 61 8.07 7.08 -10.52
N VAL A 62 9.32 7.58 -10.59
CA VAL A 62 9.84 8.34 -11.74
C VAL A 62 11.21 7.81 -12.15
N LEU A 63 11.34 7.39 -13.41
CA LEU A 63 12.60 6.96 -14.06
C LEU A 63 13.38 5.86 -13.30
N GLY A 64 12.73 5.09 -12.42
CA GLY A 64 13.42 4.07 -11.62
C GLY A 64 14.31 4.64 -10.50
N ILE A 65 14.15 5.92 -10.14
CA ILE A 65 14.91 6.58 -9.07
C ILE A 65 14.13 6.37 -7.74
N PRO A 66 14.75 5.76 -6.70
CA PRO A 66 14.16 5.61 -5.37
C PRO A 66 13.95 6.95 -4.65
#